data_AF-A0AA43QXT6-F1
#
_entry.id   AF-A0AA43QXT6-F1
#
_cell.length_a   1.000
_cell.length_b   1.000
_cell.length_c   1.000
_cell.angle_alpha   90.00
_cell.angle_beta   90.00
_cell.angle_gamma   90.00
#
_symmetry.space_group_name_H-M   'P 1'
#
loop_
_entity.id
_entity.type
_entity.pdbx_description
1 polymer ?
#
loop_
_entity_poly.entity_id
_entity_poly.type
_entity_poly.pdbx_seq_one_letter_code
_entity_poly.pdbx_strand_id
1 'polypeptide(L)' 'MEKLSKKECDEISGGFAISALITSIVAAIPIVTSAISSTVGLIRSVNSAKGEIKTKDFSAKWEDSDNKIGFNVGFHYCL' A
#
# COMPACT_ATOMS: atom_id res chain seq x y z
N MET A 1 -9.08 -5.82 -46.85
CA MET A 1 -8.61 -4.95 -45.77
C MET A 1 -8.44 -3.56 -46.35
N GLU A 2 -9.24 -2.62 -45.89
CA GLU A 2 -9.12 -1.21 -46.30
C GLU A 2 -7.90 -0.60 -45.62
N LYS A 3 -7.05 0.09 -46.39
CA LYS A 3 -5.88 0.77 -45.84
C LYS A 3 -6.34 2.10 -45.24
N LEU A 4 -6.10 2.27 -43.96
CA LEU A 4 -6.32 3.55 -43.26
C LEU A 4 -5.53 4.66 -43.93
N SER A 5 -6.14 5.83 -44.03
CA SER A 5 -5.47 7.04 -44.46
C SER A 5 -4.44 7.47 -43.41
N LYS A 6 -3.42 8.21 -43.85
CA LYS A 6 -2.37 8.72 -42.96
C LYS A 6 -2.95 9.55 -41.81
N LYS A 7 -4.02 10.30 -42.07
CA LYS A 7 -4.71 11.13 -41.09
C LYS A 7 -5.35 10.31 -39.97
N GLU A 8 -5.98 9.19 -40.31
CA GLU A 8 -6.61 8.30 -39.31
C GLU A 8 -5.55 7.60 -38.46
N CYS A 9 -4.41 7.22 -39.05
CA CYS A 9 -3.28 6.68 -38.28
C CYS A 9 -2.71 7.69 -37.28
N ASP A 10 -2.58 8.96 -37.70
CA ASP A 10 -2.06 10.03 -36.83
C ASP A 10 -3.04 10.34 -35.67
N GLU A 11 -4.35 10.33 -35.92
CA GLU A 11 -5.37 10.48 -34.87
C GLU A 11 -5.35 9.34 -33.85
N ILE A 12 -5.22 8.09 -34.31
CA ILE A 12 -5.11 6.92 -33.43
C ILE A 12 -3.84 6.99 -32.58
N SER A 13 -2.70 7.36 -33.19
CA SER A 13 -1.43 7.49 -32.47
C SER A 13 -1.47 8.62 -31.43
N GLY A 14 -2.11 9.75 -31.76
CA GLY A 14 -2.30 10.87 -30.83
C GLY A 14 -3.21 10.50 -29.66
N GLY A 15 -4.35 9.85 -29.93
CA GLY A 15 -5.27 9.37 -28.90
C GLY A 15 -4.63 8.32 -27.98
N PHE A 16 -3.80 7.42 -28.54
CA PHE A 16 -3.04 6.45 -27.77
C PHE A 16 -1.99 7.13 -26.86
N ALA A 17 -1.23 8.10 -27.36
CA ALA A 17 -0.21 8.78 -26.57
C ALA A 17 -0.81 9.52 -25.36
N ILE A 18 -1.92 10.22 -25.56
CA ILE A 18 -2.62 10.96 -24.49
C ILE A 18 -3.22 9.98 -23.47
N SER A 19 -3.89 8.93 -23.93
CA SER A 19 -4.48 7.93 -23.03
C SER A 19 -3.43 7.16 -22.25
N ALA A 20 -2.28 6.84 -22.85
CA ALA A 20 -1.15 6.22 -22.16
C ALA A 20 -0.57 7.12 -21.06
N LEU A 21 -0.45 8.43 -21.31
CA LEU A 21 0.02 9.39 -20.30
C LEU A 21 -0.96 9.56 -19.14
N ILE A 22 -2.26 9.64 -19.42
CA ILE A 22 -3.27 9.75 -18.36
C ILE A 22 -3.29 8.46 -17.54
N THR A 23 -3.26 7.30 -18.21
CA THR A 23 -3.26 5.99 -17.54
C THR A 23 -2.04 5.82 -16.64
N SER A 24 -0.86 6.26 -17.07
CA SER A 24 0.36 6.14 -16.26
C SER A 24 0.31 7.01 -15.00
N ILE A 25 -0.25 8.22 -15.09
CA ILE A 25 -0.44 9.11 -13.93
C ILE A 25 -1.44 8.50 -12.93
N VAL A 26 -2.58 8.02 -13.42
CA VAL A 26 -3.62 7.43 -12.56
C VAL A 26 -3.11 6.13 -11.91
N ALA A 27 -2.34 5.33 -12.65
CA ALA A 27 -1.72 4.11 -12.12
C ALA A 27 -0.67 4.38 -11.03
N ALA A 28 -0.10 5.59 -10.96
CA ALA A 28 0.85 5.95 -9.92
C ALA A 28 0.16 6.27 -8.56
N ILE A 29 -1.13 6.61 -8.56
CA ILE A 29 -1.86 7.02 -7.35
C ILE A 29 -1.81 5.94 -6.25
N PRO A 30 -2.15 4.66 -6.51
CA PRO A 30 -2.13 3.62 -5.47
C PRO A 30 -0.74 3.39 -4.88
N ILE A 31 0.32 3.55 -5.69
CA ILE A 31 1.70 3.37 -5.26
C ILE A 31 2.10 4.47 -4.28
N VAL A 32 1.80 5.71 -4.63
CA VAL A 32 2.11 6.89 -3.79
C VAL A 32 1.31 6.84 -2.49
N THR A 33 0.01 6.54 -2.54
CA THR A 33 -0.81 6.46 -1.32
C THR A 33 -0.37 5.33 -0.41
N SER A 34 -0.04 4.16 -0.95
CA SER A 34 0.45 3.02 -0.17
C SER A 34 1.78 3.33 0.53
N ALA A 35 2.70 4.01 -0.16
CA ALA A 35 3.99 4.40 0.40
C ALA A 35 3.84 5.43 1.54
N ILE A 36 3.00 6.45 1.34
CA ILE A 36 2.70 7.47 2.36
C ILE A 36 2.02 6.82 3.57
N SER A 37 0.97 6.03 3.37
CA SER A 37 0.23 5.38 4.45
C SER A 37 1.11 4.44 5.27
N SER A 38 2.01 3.69 4.63
CA SER A 38 2.96 2.82 5.32
C SER A 38 3.96 3.62 6.17
N THR A 39 4.49 4.71 5.62
CA THR A 39 5.44 5.59 6.32
C THR A 39 4.78 6.29 7.51
N VAL A 40 3.59 6.85 7.33
CA VAL A 40 2.80 7.48 8.40
C VAL A 40 2.39 6.46 9.46
N GLY A 41 2.01 5.24 9.04
CA GLY A 41 1.70 4.13 9.94
C GLY A 41 2.91 3.76 10.81
N LEU A 42 4.10 3.69 10.21
CA LEU A 42 5.34 3.43 10.95
C LEU A 42 5.69 4.56 11.92
N ILE A 43 5.62 5.82 11.47
CA ILE A 43 5.89 7.00 12.33
C ILE A 43 4.92 7.02 13.52
N ARG A 44 3.63 6.73 13.28
CA ARG A 44 2.64 6.62 14.37
C ARG A 44 2.92 5.44 15.27
N SER A 45 3.33 4.30 14.72
CA SER A 45 3.68 3.11 15.49
C SER A 45 4.84 3.35 16.44
N VAL A 46 5.88 4.11 16.03
CA VAL A 46 7.05 4.37 16.88
C VAL A 46 6.83 5.48 17.91
N ASN A 47 5.91 6.42 17.65
CA ASN A 47 5.62 7.54 18.56
C ASN A 47 4.39 7.31 19.45
N SER A 48 3.65 6.21 19.27
CA SER A 48 2.44 5.96 20.06
C SER A 48 2.77 5.22 21.34
N ALA A 49 2.35 5.80 22.47
CA ALA A 49 2.41 5.15 23.79
C ALA A 49 1.60 3.85 23.84
N LYS A 50 0.64 3.63 22.93
CA LYS A 50 -0.06 2.34 22.80
C LYS A 50 -0.46 2.07 21.36
N GLY A 51 -0.46 0.80 20.96
CA GLY A 51 -0.81 0.42 19.60
C GLY A 51 -1.14 -1.05 19.47
N GLU A 52 -1.83 -1.40 18.39
CA GLU A 52 -2.16 -2.77 18.04
C GLU A 52 -1.99 -2.95 16.53
N ILE A 53 -1.22 -3.96 16.14
CA ILE A 53 -1.13 -4.47 14.78
C ILE A 53 -1.92 -5.77 14.76
N LYS A 54 -2.95 -5.84 13.91
CA LYS A 54 -3.76 -7.04 13.71
C LYS A 54 -3.80 -7.41 12.24
N THR A 55 -3.22 -8.54 11.92
CA THR A 55 -3.39 -9.23 10.63
C THR A 55 -4.27 -10.47 10.84
N LYS A 56 -4.55 -11.21 9.77
CA LYS A 56 -5.39 -12.40 9.82
C LYS A 56 -4.83 -13.48 10.77
N ASP A 57 -3.51 -13.62 10.80
CA ASP A 57 -2.80 -14.69 11.51
C ASP A 57 -1.89 -14.18 12.64
N PHE A 58 -1.78 -12.85 12.82
CA PHE A 58 -0.88 -12.25 13.80
C PHE A 58 -1.52 -11.04 14.47
N SER A 59 -1.38 -10.95 15.79
CA SER A 59 -1.80 -9.79 16.57
C SER A 59 -0.68 -9.43 17.55
N ALA A 60 -0.21 -8.19 17.49
CA ALA A 60 0.75 -7.63 18.42
C ALA A 60 0.21 -6.31 18.98
N LYS A 61 0.09 -6.25 20.30
CA LYS A 61 -0.37 -5.07 21.03
C LYS A 61 0.71 -4.60 21.99
N TRP A 62 0.93 -3.29 22.06
CA TRP A 62 1.82 -2.67 23.03
C TRP A 62 1.11 -1.52 23.74
N GLU A 63 1.47 -1.30 25.00
CA GLU A 63 1.01 -0.19 25.82
C GLU A 63 2.17 0.15 26.76
N ASP A 64 2.66 1.37 26.67
CA ASP A 64 3.69 1.96 27.52
C ASP A 64 3.01 2.38 28.82
N SER A 65 2.72 1.37 29.64
CA SER A 65 2.43 1.55 31.06
C SER A 65 3.71 1.16 31.80
N ASP A 66 4.29 2.12 32.52
CA ASP A 66 5.39 1.94 33.47
C ASP A 66 5.55 0.47 33.92
N ASN A 67 6.62 -0.17 33.46
CA ASN A 67 7.19 -1.42 33.98
C ASN A 67 6.22 -2.58 34.26
N LYS A 68 5.87 -3.41 33.25
CA LYS A 68 5.82 -4.90 33.38
C LYS A 68 5.98 -5.57 32.01
N ILE A 69 7.21 -5.98 31.70
CA ILE A 69 7.53 -6.84 30.55
C ILE A 69 6.95 -8.24 30.83
N GLY A 70 5.70 -8.46 30.47
CA GLY A 70 5.07 -9.79 30.46
C GLY A 70 5.38 -10.50 29.15
N PHE A 71 6.55 -11.11 29.04
CA PHE A 71 6.89 -11.99 27.91
C PHE A 71 6.02 -13.26 28.00
N ASN A 72 4.90 -13.30 27.29
CA ASN A 72 4.10 -14.52 27.16
C ASN A 72 4.78 -15.44 26.14
N VAL A 73 5.80 -16.19 26.58
CA VAL A 73 6.27 -17.40 25.88
C VAL A 73 5.31 -18.54 26.21
N GLY A 74 4.12 -18.50 25.62
CA GLY A 74 3.21 -19.64 25.62
C GLY A 74 3.78 -20.74 24.74
N PHE A 75 4.51 -21.68 25.32
CA PHE A 75 4.78 -22.97 24.69
C PHE A 75 3.44 -23.65 24.41
N HIS A 76 3.00 -23.64 23.16
CA HIS A 76 1.88 -24.46 22.70
C HIS A 76 2.29 -25.94 22.81
N TYR A 77 1.72 -26.66 23.76
CA TYR A 77 1.63 -28.13 23.69
C TYR A 77 0.18 -28.51 23.35
N CYS A 78 0.02 -29.28 22.27
CA CYS A 78 -1.24 -29.92 21.93
C CYS A 78 -1.60 -30.98 22.97
N LEU A 79 -2.88 -31.06 23.33
CA LEU A 79 -3.54 -32.26 23.82
C LEU A 79 -4.53 -32.73 22.75
#